data_AF-A0A819QCN7-F1
#
_entry.id   AF-A0A819QCN7-F1
#
_cell.length_a   1.000
_cell.length_b   1.000
_cell.length_c   1.000
_cell.angle_alpha   90.00
_cell.angle_beta   90.00
_cell.angle_gamma   90.00
#
_symmetry.space_group_name_H-M   'P 1'
#
loop_
_entity.id
_entity.type
_entity.pdbx_description
1 polymer ?
#
loop_
_entity_poly.entity_id
_entity_poly.type
_entity_poly.pdbx_seq_one_letter_code
_entity_poly.pdbx_strand_id
1 'polypeptide(L)' 'VMNARILYSSCINETNIEKEGIDPVLLLINTQFGGWPILQASSWNSSTFNLINLLLKLHQYNNNFIFSISSTD' A
#
# COMPACT_ATOMS: atom_id res chain seq x y z
N VAL A 1 16.65 10.38 17.90
CA VAL A 1 15.59 10.45 18.94
C VAL A 1 14.33 11.18 18.45
N MET A 2 14.44 12.34 17.80
CA MET A 2 13.28 13.10 17.29
C MET A 2 12.36 12.26 16.39
N ASN A 3 12.90 11.56 15.38
CA ASN A 3 12.11 10.73 14.47
C ASN A 3 11.34 9.61 15.18
N ALA A 4 11.93 8.98 16.19
CA ALA A 4 11.27 7.94 16.99
C ALA A 4 10.10 8.51 17.80
N ARG A 5 10.27 9.71 18.37
CA ARG A 5 9.19 10.41 19.09
C ARG A 5 8.05 10.81 18.15
N ILE A 6 8.37 11.32 16.95
CA ILE A 6 7.36 11.67 15.93
C ILE A 6 6.59 10.43 15.50
N LEU A 7 7.29 9.35 15.14
CA LEU A 7 6.66 8.10 14.73
C LEU A 7 5.74 7.55 15.82
N TYR A 8 6.22 7.52 17.06
CA TYR A 8 5.42 7.09 18.21
C TYR A 8 4.17 7.95 18.36
N SER A 9 4.31 9.28 18.39
CA SER A 9 3.19 10.21 18.53
C SER A 9 2.14 10.08 17.43
N SER A 10 2.56 9.86 16.18
CA SER A 10 1.63 9.61 15.07
C SER A 10 0.91 8.27 15.21
N CYS A 11 1.61 7.23 15.69
CA CYS A 11 1.04 5.89 15.83
C CYS A 11 0.00 5.80 16.96
N ILE A 12 0.17 6.54 18.05
CA ILE A 12 -0.77 6.50 19.19
C ILE A 12 -1.96 7.45 19.03
N ASN A 13 -1.99 8.27 17.98
CA ASN A 13 -3.05 9.25 17.76
C ASN A 13 -4.24 8.60 17.03
N GLU A 14 -4.98 7.75 17.75
CA GLU A 14 -6.14 7.01 17.24
C GLU A 14 -7.20 7.95 16.65
N THR A 15 -7.46 9.10 17.28
CA THR A 15 -8.40 10.11 16.77
C THR A 15 -8.09 10.54 15.33
N ASN A 16 -6.81 10.73 15.00
CA ASN A 16 -6.43 11.10 13.63
C ASN A 16 -6.52 9.91 12.66
N ILE A 17 -6.14 8.71 13.12
CA ILE A 17 -6.23 7.47 12.33
C ILE A 17 -7.70 7.18 11.97
N GLU A 18 -8.60 7.28 12.94
CA GLU A 18 -10.04 7.05 12.74
C GLU A 18 -10.68 8.11 11.84
N LYS A 19 -10.24 9.37 11.95
CA LYS A 19 -10.69 10.45 11.08
C LYS A 19 -10.33 10.21 9.61
N GLU A 20 -9.14 9.69 9.34
CA GLU A 20 -8.69 9.34 7.98
C GLU A 20 -9.32 8.03 7.48
N GLY A 21 -9.61 7.10 8.39
CA GLY A 21 -10.27 5.85 8.07
C GLY A 21 -9.49 5.04 7.02
N ILE A 22 -10.18 4.61 5.97
CA ILE A 22 -9.60 3.78 4.90
C ILE A 22 -9.04 4.60 3.73
N ASP A 23 -9.26 5.92 3.72
CA ASP A 23 -8.95 6.78 2.58
C ASP A 23 -7.46 6.75 2.17
N PRO A 24 -6.48 6.75 3.10
CA PRO A 24 -5.07 6.65 2.73
C PRO A 24 -4.75 5.36 1.97
N VAL A 25 -5.38 4.24 2.37
CA VAL A 25 -5.19 2.93 1.74
C VAL A 25 -5.85 2.88 0.36
N LEU A 26 -7.08 3.41 0.23
CA LEU A 26 -7.75 3.49 -1.07
C LEU A 26 -7.00 4.38 -2.05
N LEU A 27 -6.46 5.51 -1.59
CA LEU A 27 -5.62 6.38 -2.40
C LEU A 27 -4.38 5.64 -2.92
N LEU A 28 -3.70 4.88 -2.05
CA LEU A 28 -2.54 4.08 -2.43
C LEU A 28 -2.91 3.03 -3.48
N ILE A 29 -3.98 2.25 -3.25
CA ILE A 29 -4.45 1.22 -4.17
C ILE A 29 -4.77 1.82 -5.56
N ASN A 30 -5.52 2.92 -5.58
CA ASN A 30 -5.99 3.52 -6.83
C ASN A 30 -4.88 4.24 -7.60
N THR A 31 -3.91 4.85 -6.91
CA THR A 31 -2.86 5.66 -7.57
C THR A 31 -1.58 4.86 -7.86
N GLN A 32 -1.20 3.94 -6.98
CA GLN A 32 0.06 3.21 -7.10
C GLN A 32 -0.13 1.82 -7.66
N PHE A 33 -1.19 1.11 -7.31
CA PHE A 33 -1.33 -0.33 -7.61
C PHE A 33 -2.25 -0.65 -8.80
N GLY A 34 -2.86 0.37 -9.43
CA GLY A 34 -3.76 0.16 -10.57
C GLY A 34 -5.14 -0.33 -10.15
N GLY A 35 -5.54 -0.07 -8.90
CA GLY A 35 -6.86 -0.41 -8.38
C GLY A 35 -6.96 -1.81 -7.78
N TRP A 36 -8.15 -2.12 -7.27
CA TRP A 36 -8.53 -3.45 -6.77
C TRP A 36 -9.82 -3.89 -7.47
N PRO A 37 -9.76 -4.90 -8.36
CA PRO A 37 -10.92 -5.32 -9.16
C PRO A 37 -12.21 -5.56 -8.37
N ILE A 38 -12.11 -6.12 -7.16
CA ILE A 38 -13.28 -6.43 -6.32
C ILE A 38 -13.99 -5.17 -5.83
N LEU A 39 -13.25 -4.09 -5.57
CA LEU A 39 -13.82 -2.83 -5.10
C LEU A 39 -14.39 -1.99 -6.24
N GLN A 40 -13.80 -2.08 -7.43
CA GLN A 40 -14.16 -1.26 -8.59
C GLN A 40 -15.14 -1.94 -9.55
N ALA A 41 -15.30 -3.27 -9.46
CA ALA A 41 -16.20 -4.06 -10.27
C ALA A 41 -16.09 -3.72 -11.77
N SER A 42 -17.19 -3.25 -12.39
CA SER A 42 -17.25 -2.89 -13.81
C SER A 42 -16.40 -1.66 -14.19
N SER A 43 -16.01 -0.83 -13.22
CA SER A 43 -15.15 0.33 -13.48
C SER A 43 -13.66 -0.02 -13.55
N TRP A 44 -13.27 -1.24 -13.19
CA TRP A 44 -11.88 -1.66 -13.24
C TRP A 44 -11.45 -2.00 -14.68
N ASN A 45 -10.42 -1.30 -15.18
CA ASN A 45 -9.94 -1.48 -16.54
C ASN A 45 -8.79 -2.50 -16.60
N SER A 46 -9.13 -3.75 -16.96
CA SER A 46 -8.16 -4.83 -17.12
C SER A 46 -7.13 -4.58 -18.22
N SER A 47 -7.47 -3.81 -19.25
CA SER A 47 -6.54 -3.54 -20.37
C SER A 47 -5.32 -2.72 -19.96
N THR A 48 -5.42 -1.96 -18.87
CA THR A 48 -4.32 -1.14 -18.32
C THR A 48 -3.53 -1.85 -17.22
N PHE A 49 -3.93 -3.07 -16.82
CA PHE A 49 -3.30 -3.80 -15.73
C PHE A 49 -2.00 -4.49 -16.16
N ASN A 50 -0.95 -4.33 -15.37
CA ASN A 50 0.33 -5.03 -15.55
C ASN A 50 0.77 -5.69 -14.24
N LEU A 51 0.72 -7.03 -14.21
CA LEU A 51 1.05 -7.82 -13.04
C LEU A 51 2.52 -7.62 -12.60
N ILE A 52 3.47 -7.57 -13.54
CA ILE A 52 4.89 -7.39 -13.21
C ILE A 52 5.12 -6.03 -12.53
N ASN A 53 4.51 -4.96 -13.06
CA ASN A 53 4.59 -3.63 -12.44
C ASN A 53 3.99 -3.61 -11.03
N LEU A 54 2.85 -4.28 -10.82
CA LEU A 54 2.28 -4.43 -9.48
C LEU A 54 3.24 -5.14 -8.53
N LEU A 55 3.80 -6.28 -8.94
CA LEU A 55 4.74 -7.06 -8.13
C LEU A 55 5.99 -6.25 -7.76
N LEU A 56 6.57 -5.52 -8.72
CA LEU A 56 7.73 -4.65 -8.49
C LEU A 56 7.42 -3.52 -7.51
N LYS A 57 6.23 -2.92 -7.60
CA LYS A 57 5.80 -1.89 -6.65
C LYS A 57 5.57 -2.47 -5.26
N LEU A 58 4.88 -3.61 -5.15
CA LEU A 58 4.62 -4.27 -3.88
C LEU A 58 5.91 -4.69 -3.17
N HIS A 59 6.91 -5.14 -3.91
CA HIS A 59 8.23 -5.47 -3.37
C HIS A 59 8.91 -4.27 -2.67
N GLN A 60 8.62 -3.03 -3.06
CA GLN A 60 9.15 -1.84 -2.37
C GLN A 60 8.53 -1.62 -0.99
N TYR A 61 7.34 -2.19 -0.74
CA TYR A 61 6.65 -2.11 0.55
C TYR A 61 6.88 -3.35 1.41
N ASN A 62 6.95 -4.53 0.79
CA ASN A 62 7.14 -5.81 1.47
C ASN A 62 7.76 -6.84 0.52
N ASN A 63 8.82 -7.50 0.96
CA ASN A 63 9.58 -8.48 0.17
C ASN A 63 8.96 -9.88 0.13
N ASN A 64 7.83 -10.11 0.82
CA ASN A 64 7.19 -11.42 0.96
C ASN A 64 5.89 -11.55 0.14
N PHE A 65 5.82 -10.91 -1.03
CA PHE A 65 4.64 -11.02 -1.89
C PHE A 65 4.81 -12.14 -2.93
N ILE A 66 4.02 -13.22 -2.80
CA ILE A 66 4.09 -14.48 -3.57
C ILE A 66 5.39 -15.26 -3.34
N PHE A 67 6.54 -14.62 -3.50
CA PHE A 67 7.87 -15.19 -3.25
C PHE A 67 8.64 -14.26 -2.32
N SER A 68 9.31 -14.81 -1.32
CA SER A 68 10.23 -14.05 -0.47
C SER A 68 11.53 -13.81 -1.22
N ILE A 69 11.90 -12.56 -1.41
CA ILE A 69 13.20 -12.18 -1.99
C ILE A 69 14.05 -11.55 -0.90
N SER A 70 15.18 -12.17 -0.61
CA SER A 70 16.17 -11.68 0.35
C SER A 70 17.55 -11.73 -0.29
N SER A 71 18.28 -10.62 -0.26
CA SER A 71 19.71 -10.62 -0.50
C SER A 71 20.41 -11.19 0.73
N THR A 72 21.12 -12.30 0.57
CA THR A 72 22.12 -12.75 1.55
C THR A 72 23.41 -12.00 1.29
N ASP A 73 23.91 -11.30 2.30
CA ASP A 73 25.31 -10.84 2.35
C ASP A 73 26.26 -12.04 2.43
#